data_AF-A0A382EXR2-F1
#
_entry.id   AF-A0A382EXR2-F1
#
_cell.length_a   1.000
_cell.length_b   1.000
_cell.length_c   1.000
_cell.angle_alpha   90.00
_cell.angle_beta   90.00
_cell.angle_gamma   90.00
#
_symmetry.space_group_name_H-M   'P 1'
#
loop_
_entity.id
_entity.type
_entity.pdbx_description
1 polymer ?
#
loop_
_entity_poly.entity_id
_entity_poly.type
_entity_poly.pdbx_seq_one_letter_code
_entity_poly.pdbx_strand_id
1 'polypeptide(L)'
;MASTIWNQNLNAGEDWTASLVLATGAGVARDLTGCTFTSQVRRHYKSVSPKEIIAVSVENSTAGQMGLALTNVQTSNLKYGKYLYDIEMLNAPKLIVSLAQGAYDVGETITGGTSGATGIIVSHPPGELTNIAYYVVAGTFETNEEITGGTTGYTATIGSLELGLLERIIEGTIDIRPEVTR
;
A
#
# COMPACT_ATOMS: atom_id res chain seq x y z
N MET A 1 2.98 11.74 11.72
CA MET A 1 4.28 11.23 12.22
C MET A 1 4.42 9.81 11.72
N ALA A 2 5.62 9.38 11.33
CA ALA A 2 5.79 7.99 10.88
C ALA A 2 5.52 7.01 12.01
N SER A 3 4.94 5.86 11.70
CA SER A 3 4.66 4.83 12.71
C SER A 3 5.95 4.19 13.25
N THR A 4 7.07 4.25 12.53
CA THR A 4 8.33 3.62 12.93
C THR A 4 9.54 4.37 12.36
N ILE A 5 10.58 4.51 13.18
CA ILE A 5 11.90 4.98 12.75
C ILE A 5 12.84 3.79 12.62
N TRP A 6 13.46 3.59 11.44
CA TRP A 6 14.34 2.43 11.20
C TRP A 6 15.59 2.82 10.42
N ASN A 7 16.77 2.72 11.03
CA ASN A 7 18.03 3.13 10.41
C ASN A 7 18.82 1.93 9.87
N GLN A 8 19.29 2.02 8.63
CA GLN A 8 20.03 0.97 7.94
C GLN A 8 21.49 1.35 7.68
N ASN A 9 22.37 0.35 7.69
CA ASN A 9 23.73 0.45 7.16
C ASN A 9 23.83 -0.49 5.97
N LEU A 10 24.15 0.04 4.80
CA LEU A 10 24.30 -0.72 3.55
C LEU A 10 25.72 -0.54 3.02
N ASN A 11 26.20 -1.53 2.28
CA ASN A 11 27.42 -1.39 1.48
C ASN A 11 27.00 -0.99 0.05
N ALA A 12 27.73 -0.05 -0.55
CA ALA A 12 27.59 0.23 -1.98
C ALA A 12 28.00 -1.00 -2.79
N GLY A 13 27.31 -1.26 -3.90
CA GLY A 13 27.63 -2.39 -4.77
C GLY A 13 26.94 -3.71 -4.41
N GLU A 14 26.15 -3.73 -3.33
CA GLU A 14 25.47 -4.93 -2.85
C GLU A 14 23.94 -4.81 -2.96
N ASP A 15 23.27 -5.93 -3.19
CA ASP A 15 21.82 -6.01 -3.03
C ASP A 15 21.48 -5.88 -1.54
N TRP A 16 20.45 -5.09 -1.25
CA TRP A 16 19.87 -5.02 0.08
C TRP A 16 18.42 -5.51 0.03
N THR A 17 18.09 -6.44 0.91
CA THR A 17 16.74 -6.95 1.09
C THR A 17 16.39 -6.98 2.57
N ALA A 18 15.15 -6.68 2.91
CA ALA A 18 14.61 -6.87 4.24
C ALA A 18 13.14 -7.26 4.19
N SER A 19 12.75 -8.24 5.01
CA SER A 19 11.35 -8.61 5.21
C SER A 19 10.91 -8.17 6.60
N LEU A 20 9.73 -7.59 6.71
CA LEU A 20 9.18 -7.08 7.95
C LEU A 20 7.68 -7.32 8.04
N VAL A 21 7.17 -7.32 9.28
CA VAL A 21 5.75 -7.37 9.57
C VAL A 21 5.29 -5.98 10.00
N LEU A 22 4.36 -5.38 9.26
CA LEU A 22 3.65 -4.19 9.72
C LEU A 22 2.61 -4.59 10.76
N ALA A 23 2.70 -4.00 11.94
CA ALA A 23 1.75 -4.21 13.03
C ALA A 23 1.10 -2.90 13.48
N THR A 24 -0.07 -3.01 14.08
CA THR A 24 -0.72 -1.93 14.82
C THR A 24 0.05 -1.63 16.12
N GLY A 25 -0.26 -0.51 16.79
CA GLY A 25 0.31 -0.20 18.10
C GLY A 25 0.02 -1.25 19.19
N ALA A 26 -0.94 -2.15 18.96
CA ALA A 26 -1.26 -3.28 19.81
C ALA A 26 -0.47 -4.57 19.47
N GLY A 27 0.43 -4.52 18.49
CA GLY A 27 1.24 -5.69 18.06
C GLY A 27 0.50 -6.67 17.14
N VAL A 28 -0.73 -6.35 16.73
CA VAL A 28 -1.50 -7.16 15.77
C VAL A 28 -1.04 -6.82 14.35
N ALA A 29 -0.77 -7.84 13.53
CA ALA A 29 -0.42 -7.66 12.12
C ALA A 29 -1.49 -6.85 11.38
N ARG A 30 -1.04 -5.90 10.56
CA ARG A 30 -1.91 -5.05 9.75
C ARG A 30 -2.20 -5.74 8.43
N ASP A 31 -3.47 -5.81 8.03
CA ASP A 31 -3.82 -6.26 6.68
C ASP A 31 -3.41 -5.21 5.64
N LEU A 32 -2.63 -5.62 4.64
CA LEU A 32 -2.12 -4.80 3.54
C LEU A 32 -2.90 -5.03 2.24
N THR A 33 -4.01 -5.75 2.28
CA THR A 33 -4.81 -6.08 1.10
C THR A 33 -5.28 -4.80 0.41
N GLY A 34 -4.86 -4.63 -0.84
CA GLY A 34 -5.16 -3.44 -1.63
C GLY A 34 -4.33 -2.21 -1.31
N CYS A 35 -3.45 -2.24 -0.30
CA CYS A 35 -2.59 -1.11 -0.02
C CYS A 35 -1.57 -0.92 -1.16
N THR A 36 -1.28 0.34 -1.48
CA THR A 36 -0.21 0.70 -2.40
C THR A 36 0.90 1.41 -1.64
N PHE A 37 2.14 1.28 -2.11
CA PHE A 37 3.31 1.79 -1.42
C PHE A 37 4.13 2.66 -2.34
N THR A 38 4.62 3.76 -1.80
CA THR A 38 5.62 4.62 -2.42
C THR A 38 6.79 4.76 -1.47
N SER A 39 7.99 4.93 -1.99
CA SER A 39 9.19 5.14 -1.18
C SER A 39 10.13 6.09 -1.88
N GLN A 40 10.94 6.78 -1.09
CA GLN A 40 11.93 7.70 -1.63
C GLN A 40 13.19 7.70 -0.78
N VAL A 41 14.35 7.62 -1.44
CA VAL A 41 15.66 7.86 -0.83
C VAL A 41 16.14 9.24 -1.23
N ARG A 42 16.42 10.13 -0.29
CA ARG A 42 16.80 11.54 -0.52
C ARG A 42 18.08 11.90 0.23
N ARG A 43 18.88 12.84 -0.31
CA ARG A 43 20.13 13.30 0.36
C ARG A 43 19.86 14.03 1.67
N HIS A 44 18.77 14.79 1.75
CA HIS A 44 18.33 15.52 2.93
C HIS A 44 16.85 15.92 2.76
N TYR A 45 16.23 16.40 3.83
CA TYR A 45 14.79 16.68 3.91
C TYR A 45 14.27 17.74 2.93
N LYS A 46 15.15 18.60 2.40
CA LYS A 46 14.82 19.62 1.37
C LYS A 46 15.16 19.18 -0.06
N SER A 47 15.73 17.99 -0.23
CA SER A 47 16.08 17.50 -1.56
C SER A 47 14.80 17.27 -2.34
N VAL A 48 14.64 17.90 -3.50
CA VAL A 48 13.40 17.84 -4.30
C VAL A 48 13.35 16.65 -5.26
N SER A 49 14.48 15.97 -5.49
CA SER A 49 14.56 14.81 -6.36
C SER A 49 15.00 13.59 -5.55
N PRO A 50 14.22 12.49 -5.55
CA PRO A 50 14.68 11.24 -4.99
C PRO A 50 15.91 10.77 -5.75
N LYS A 51 16.85 10.16 -5.03
CA LYS A 51 18.05 9.53 -5.58
C LYS A 51 17.78 8.11 -6.00
N GLU A 52 17.01 7.39 -5.21
CA GLU A 52 16.58 6.03 -5.49
C GLU A 52 15.18 5.80 -4.91
N ILE A 53 14.54 4.72 -5.35
CA ILE A 53 13.27 4.20 -4.83
C ILE A 53 13.58 2.83 -4.24
N ILE A 54 13.16 2.62 -2.98
CA ILE A 54 13.16 1.30 -2.35
C ILE A 54 11.99 0.52 -2.96
N ALA A 55 12.28 -0.61 -3.59
CA ALA A 55 11.23 -1.50 -4.04
C ALA A 55 10.48 -2.05 -2.82
N VAL A 56 9.16 -1.92 -2.82
CA VAL A 56 8.28 -2.44 -1.76
C VAL A 56 7.41 -3.52 -2.35
N SER A 57 7.44 -4.71 -1.76
CA SER A 57 6.61 -5.85 -2.14
C SER A 57 5.73 -6.29 -0.98
N VAL A 58 4.48 -6.67 -1.25
CA VAL A 58 3.63 -7.34 -0.27
C VAL A 58 3.87 -8.84 -0.38
N GLU A 59 4.45 -9.43 0.65
CA GLU A 59 4.79 -10.87 0.70
C GLU A 59 3.59 -11.70 1.19
N ASN A 60 2.88 -11.17 2.19
CA ASN A 60 1.63 -11.73 2.69
C ASN A 60 0.75 -10.59 3.21
N SER A 61 -0.32 -10.27 2.47
CA SER A 61 -1.15 -9.10 2.76
C SER A 61 -1.86 -9.22 4.10
N THR A 62 -2.49 -10.35 4.39
CA THR A 62 -3.28 -10.55 5.61
C THR A 62 -2.42 -10.72 6.87
N ALA A 63 -1.19 -11.23 6.71
CA ALA A 63 -0.22 -11.32 7.79
C ALA A 63 0.66 -10.06 7.95
N GLY A 64 0.42 -9.00 7.16
CA GLY A 64 1.18 -7.75 7.24
C GLY A 64 2.62 -7.85 6.79
N GLN A 65 2.99 -8.90 6.05
CA GLN A 65 4.38 -9.13 5.64
C GLN A 65 4.69 -8.37 4.37
N MET A 66 5.77 -7.60 4.41
CA MET A 66 6.26 -6.84 3.27
C MET A 66 7.79 -6.97 3.15
N GLY A 67 8.25 -6.94 1.91
CA GLY A 67 9.65 -6.92 1.54
C GLY A 67 10.07 -5.52 1.10
N LEU A 68 11.31 -5.16 1.41
CA LEU A 68 11.98 -3.94 1.00
C LEU A 68 13.26 -4.32 0.28
N ALA A 69 13.54 -3.70 -0.87
CA ALA A 69 14.74 -3.99 -1.62
C ALA A 69 15.36 -2.78 -2.31
N LEU A 70 16.70 -2.80 -2.40
CA LEU A 70 17.51 -1.99 -3.30
C LEU A 70 18.48 -2.93 -4.01
N THR A 71 18.60 -2.78 -5.32
CA THR A 71 19.58 -3.57 -6.10
C THR A 71 21.00 -3.02 -5.91
N ASN A 72 22.00 -3.84 -6.20
CA ASN A 72 23.41 -3.46 -6.22
C ASN A 72 23.70 -2.22 -7.09
N VAL A 73 23.00 -2.06 -8.21
CA VAL A 73 23.10 -0.88 -9.07
C VAL A 73 22.61 0.36 -8.32
N GLN A 74 21.46 0.26 -7.65
CA GLN A 74 20.90 1.37 -6.88
C GLN A 74 21.78 1.73 -5.68
N THR A 75 22.29 0.74 -4.94
CA THR A 75 23.20 1.02 -3.80
C THR A 75 24.53 1.61 -4.26
N SER A 76 25.01 1.27 -5.47
CA SER A 76 26.19 1.90 -6.09
C SER A 76 25.97 3.37 -6.49
N ASN A 77 24.75 3.73 -6.90
CA ASN A 77 24.41 5.11 -7.27
C ASN A 77 24.41 6.06 -6.06
N LEU A 78 24.25 5.50 -4.84
CA LEU A 78 24.28 6.26 -3.61
C LEU A 78 25.73 6.46 -3.14
N LYS A 79 26.26 7.68 -3.32
CA LYS A 79 27.58 8.07 -2.78
C LYS A 79 27.65 7.86 -1.27
N TYR A 80 28.81 7.42 -0.77
CA TYR A 80 29.05 7.18 0.66
C TYR A 80 28.51 8.27 1.59
N GLY A 81 27.96 7.82 2.71
CA GLY A 81 27.35 8.63 3.75
C GLY A 81 25.83 8.47 3.84
N LYS A 82 25.21 9.42 4.55
CA LYS A 82 23.83 9.31 5.01
C LYS A 82 22.82 9.85 4.01
N TYR A 83 21.72 9.10 3.90
CA TYR A 83 20.50 9.44 3.18
C TYR A 83 19.32 9.33 4.11
N LEU A 84 18.28 10.11 3.84
CA LEU A 84 16.96 9.92 4.43
C LEU A 84 16.14 9.03 3.52
N TYR A 85 15.30 8.18 4.10
CA TYR A 85 14.28 7.48 3.34
C TYR A 85 12.97 7.44 4.09
N ASP A 86 11.90 7.28 3.33
CA ASP A 86 10.57 7.00 3.83
C ASP A 86 9.88 5.93 2.99
N ILE A 87 8.85 5.36 3.59
CA ILE A 87 7.87 4.53 2.93
C ILE A 87 6.50 5.07 3.33
N GLU A 88 5.72 5.45 2.33
CA GLU A 88 4.34 5.85 2.46
C GLU A 88 3.44 4.73 1.93
N MET A 89 2.35 4.50 2.65
CA MET A 89 1.33 3.52 2.31
C MET A 89 0.02 4.27 2.08
N LEU A 90 -0.65 3.99 0.97
CA LEU A 90 -2.02 4.41 0.73
C LEU A 90 -2.92 3.19 0.97
N ASN A 91 -3.79 3.29 1.98
CA ASN A 91 -4.77 2.25 2.28
C ASN A 91 -5.79 2.13 1.13
N ALA A 92 -6.30 0.92 0.89
CA ALA A 92 -7.43 0.75 -0.02
C ALA A 92 -8.69 1.44 0.57
N PRO A 93 -9.43 2.24 -0.24
CA PRO A 93 -10.75 2.71 0.17
C PRO A 93 -11.70 1.53 0.34
N LYS A 94 -12.72 1.71 1.17
CA LYS A 94 -13.76 0.71 1.41
C LYS A 94 -15.15 1.29 1.18
N LEU A 95 -16.02 0.47 0.62
CA LEU A 95 -17.46 0.68 0.67
C LEU A 95 -18.01 -0.18 1.81
N ILE A 96 -18.76 0.44 2.70
CA ILE A 96 -19.55 -0.28 3.69
C ILE A 96 -20.95 -0.39 3.11
N VAL A 97 -21.35 -1.61 2.79
CA VAL A 97 -22.57 -1.91 2.05
C VAL A 97 -23.57 -2.70 2.88
N SER A 98 -24.82 -2.67 2.44
CA SER A 98 -25.93 -3.47 2.93
C SER A 98 -26.62 -4.16 1.76
N LEU A 99 -27.46 -5.17 2.05
CA LEU A 99 -28.24 -5.90 1.04
C LEU A 99 -27.40 -6.55 -0.07
N ALA A 100 -26.13 -6.87 0.22
CA ALA A 100 -25.28 -7.59 -0.72
C ALA A 100 -25.85 -8.98 -1.00
N GLN A 101 -26.06 -9.29 -2.29
CA GLN A 101 -26.60 -10.58 -2.74
C GLN A 101 -25.59 -11.73 -2.60
N GLY A 102 -24.31 -11.40 -2.55
CA GLY A 102 -23.20 -12.33 -2.46
C GLY A 102 -21.87 -11.59 -2.43
N ALA A 103 -20.77 -12.36 -2.38
CA ALA A 103 -19.43 -11.81 -2.53
C ALA A 103 -19.14 -11.52 -4.00
N TYR A 104 -18.53 -10.37 -4.24
CA TYR A 104 -18.05 -9.95 -5.54
C TYR A 104 -16.71 -10.62 -5.84
N ASP A 105 -16.44 -10.89 -7.11
CA ASP A 105 -15.18 -11.52 -7.54
C ASP A 105 -14.03 -10.51 -7.49
N VAL A 106 -12.89 -10.92 -6.95
CA VAL A 106 -11.69 -10.07 -6.94
C VAL A 106 -11.26 -9.77 -8.38
N GLY A 107 -10.99 -8.49 -8.66
CA GLY A 107 -10.64 -7.99 -9.98
C GLY A 107 -11.84 -7.59 -10.85
N GLU A 108 -13.08 -7.84 -10.43
CA GLU A 108 -14.24 -7.37 -11.19
C GLU A 108 -14.47 -5.86 -11.06
N THR A 109 -15.13 -5.27 -12.06
CA THR A 109 -15.55 -3.87 -12.02
C THR A 109 -16.91 -3.75 -11.34
N ILE A 110 -17.04 -2.86 -10.36
CA ILE A 110 -18.32 -2.41 -9.83
C ILE A 110 -18.69 -1.04 -10.41
N THR A 111 -19.98 -0.82 -10.65
CA THR A 111 -20.52 0.45 -11.16
C THR A 111 -21.61 0.97 -10.24
N GLY A 112 -21.54 2.25 -9.85
CA GLY A 112 -22.58 2.94 -9.08
C GLY A 112 -23.74 3.36 -9.97
N GLY A 113 -24.96 3.07 -9.55
CA GLY A 113 -26.17 3.31 -10.35
C GLY A 113 -26.51 4.80 -10.51
N THR A 114 -26.24 5.62 -9.49
CA THR A 114 -26.54 7.07 -9.54
C THR A 114 -25.32 7.86 -9.97
N SER A 115 -24.17 7.58 -9.35
CA SER A 115 -22.92 8.31 -9.59
C SER A 115 -22.26 7.95 -10.92
N GLY A 116 -22.53 6.75 -11.46
CA GLY A 116 -21.76 6.19 -12.57
C GLY A 116 -20.29 5.91 -12.20
N ALA A 117 -19.93 6.01 -10.92
CA ALA A 117 -18.57 5.74 -10.47
C ALA A 117 -18.21 4.28 -10.70
N THR A 118 -16.94 4.04 -11.00
CA THR A 118 -16.42 2.69 -11.24
C THR A 118 -15.23 2.40 -10.36
N GLY A 119 -15.12 1.14 -9.94
CA GLY A 119 -14.02 0.65 -9.12
C GLY A 119 -13.70 -0.81 -9.42
N ILE A 120 -12.47 -1.22 -9.16
CA ILE A 120 -12.06 -2.64 -9.23
C ILE A 120 -12.08 -3.25 -7.83
N ILE A 121 -12.72 -4.40 -7.67
CA ILE A 121 -12.76 -5.14 -6.40
C ILE A 121 -11.37 -5.64 -6.04
N VAL A 122 -10.93 -5.30 -4.82
CA VAL A 122 -9.70 -5.80 -4.22
C VAL A 122 -10.02 -6.96 -3.27
N SER A 123 -11.05 -6.80 -2.43
CA SER A 123 -11.43 -7.82 -1.46
C SER A 123 -12.91 -7.71 -1.11
N HIS A 124 -13.59 -8.86 -1.15
CA HIS A 124 -14.95 -9.05 -0.67
C HIS A 124 -15.15 -10.53 -0.33
N PRO A 125 -14.82 -10.98 0.89
CA PRO A 125 -14.90 -12.40 1.24
C PRO A 125 -16.36 -12.85 1.46
N PRO A 126 -16.73 -14.09 1.10
CA PRO A 126 -18.11 -14.60 1.21
C PRO A 126 -18.63 -14.70 2.65
N GLY A 127 -17.76 -14.63 3.65
CA GLY A 127 -18.13 -14.59 5.07
C GLY A 127 -18.38 -13.19 5.64
N GLU A 128 -17.98 -12.13 4.93
CA GLU A 128 -18.12 -10.73 5.39
C GLU A 128 -18.59 -9.85 4.23
N LEU A 129 -19.91 -9.83 4.01
CA LEU A 129 -20.49 -9.15 2.84
C LEU A 129 -20.68 -7.64 2.98
N THR A 130 -20.28 -7.08 4.13
CA THR A 130 -20.52 -5.66 4.45
C THR A 130 -19.37 -4.76 4.02
N ASN A 131 -18.15 -5.29 3.92
CA ASN A 131 -16.96 -4.49 3.63
C ASN A 131 -16.40 -4.87 2.27
N ILE A 132 -16.35 -3.89 1.37
CA ILE A 132 -15.77 -4.05 0.04
C ILE A 132 -14.55 -3.16 -0.06
N ALA A 133 -13.35 -3.74 -0.15
CA ALA A 133 -12.16 -2.99 -0.52
C ALA A 133 -12.05 -2.89 -2.03
N TYR A 134 -11.71 -1.72 -2.55
CA TYR A 134 -11.67 -1.48 -4.00
C TYR A 134 -10.59 -0.46 -4.39
N TYR A 135 -10.25 -0.41 -5.67
CA TYR A 135 -9.52 0.72 -6.27
C TYR A 135 -10.48 1.58 -7.07
N VAL A 136 -10.40 2.90 -6.89
CA VAL A 136 -11.17 3.86 -7.70
C VAL A 136 -10.64 3.84 -9.13
N VAL A 137 -11.54 3.66 -10.10
CA VAL A 137 -11.20 3.74 -11.54
C VAL A 137 -11.65 5.08 -12.10
N ALA A 138 -12.90 5.47 -11.86
CA ALA A 138 -13.43 6.76 -12.28
C ALA A 138 -14.60 7.21 -11.40
N GLY A 139 -14.74 8.52 -11.22
CA GLY A 139 -15.82 9.10 -10.41
C GLY A 139 -15.66 8.84 -8.91
N THR A 140 -16.67 9.23 -8.15
CA THR A 140 -16.76 9.01 -6.70
C THR A 140 -18.12 8.40 -6.41
N PHE A 141 -18.15 7.28 -5.71
CA PHE A 141 -19.38 6.64 -5.27
C PHE A 141 -20.14 7.54 -4.28
N GLU A 142 -21.47 7.43 -4.28
CA GLU A 142 -22.38 8.17 -3.41
C GLU A 142 -22.97 7.26 -2.32
N THR A 143 -23.37 7.84 -1.18
CA THR A 143 -24.11 7.07 -0.17
C THR A 143 -25.54 6.80 -0.63
N ASN A 144 -26.11 5.68 -0.17
CA ASN A 144 -27.44 5.18 -0.53
C ASN A 144 -27.65 4.83 -2.00
N GLU A 145 -26.60 4.70 -2.81
CA GLU A 145 -26.73 4.18 -4.17
C GLU A 145 -26.57 2.67 -4.23
N GLU A 146 -27.19 2.05 -5.24
CA GLU A 146 -26.94 0.65 -5.59
C GLU A 146 -25.66 0.56 -6.44
N ILE A 147 -24.79 -0.39 -6.10
CA ILE A 147 -23.67 -0.82 -6.93
C ILE A 147 -23.98 -2.15 -7.60
N THR A 148 -23.47 -2.34 -8.81
CA THR A 148 -23.62 -3.59 -9.58
C THR A 148 -22.27 -4.13 -10.01
N GLY A 149 -22.03 -5.42 -9.79
CA GLY A 149 -20.84 -6.14 -10.23
C GLY A 149 -20.93 -6.49 -11.72
N GLY A 150 -19.87 -6.20 -12.48
CA GLY A 150 -19.84 -6.42 -13.92
C GLY A 150 -19.73 -7.89 -14.33
N THR A 151 -19.10 -8.73 -13.51
CA THR A 151 -18.95 -10.17 -13.79
C THR A 151 -20.02 -10.97 -13.06
N THR A 152 -20.17 -10.71 -11.76
CA THR A 152 -21.12 -11.46 -10.92
C THR A 152 -22.57 -11.04 -11.13
N GLY A 153 -22.82 -9.80 -11.55
CA GLY A 153 -24.16 -9.22 -11.63
C GLY A 153 -24.78 -8.94 -10.26
N TYR A 154 -24.07 -9.18 -9.17
CA TYR A 154 -24.58 -8.94 -7.82
C TYR A 154 -24.77 -7.45 -7.56
N THR A 155 -25.78 -7.15 -6.75
CA THR A 155 -26.02 -5.80 -6.26
C THR A 155 -25.86 -5.67 -4.76
N ALA A 156 -25.54 -4.46 -4.31
CA ALA A 156 -25.50 -4.05 -2.91
C ALA A 156 -25.78 -2.55 -2.81
N THR A 157 -26.27 -2.07 -1.66
CA THR A 157 -26.51 -0.65 -1.41
C THR A 157 -25.41 -0.07 -0.52
N ILE A 158 -24.77 1.02 -0.95
CA ILE A 158 -23.74 1.72 -0.18
C ILE A 158 -24.36 2.40 1.03
N GLY A 159 -23.93 2.05 2.23
CA GLY A 159 -24.28 2.75 3.48
C GLY A 159 -23.31 3.89 3.77
N SER A 160 -22.00 3.62 3.68
CA SER A 160 -20.96 4.63 3.87
C SER A 160 -19.69 4.29 3.08
N LEU A 161 -18.79 5.27 3.00
CA LEU A 161 -17.52 5.16 2.31
C LEU A 161 -16.39 5.48 3.28
N GLU A 162 -15.34 4.67 3.26
CA GLU A 162 -14.07 4.94 3.92
C GLU A 162 -13.03 5.26 2.85
N LEU A 163 -12.41 6.44 2.96
CA LEU A 163 -11.37 6.86 2.02
C LEU A 163 -10.05 6.15 2.32
N GLY A 164 -9.28 5.86 1.27
CA GLY A 164 -7.89 5.48 1.40
C GLY A 164 -7.06 6.64 1.93
N LEU A 165 -6.44 6.47 3.09
CA LEU A 165 -5.56 7.48 3.68
C LEU A 165 -4.09 7.18 3.34
N LEU A 166 -3.34 8.25 3.03
CA LEU A 166 -1.90 8.19 2.90
C LEU A 166 -1.24 8.29 4.28
N GLU A 167 -0.46 7.28 4.62
CA GLU A 167 0.24 7.17 5.89
C GLU A 167 1.74 6.97 5.65
N ARG A 168 2.59 7.77 6.29
CA ARG A 168 4.01 7.44 6.39
C ARG A 168 4.20 6.32 7.40
N ILE A 169 4.55 5.13 6.96
CA ILE A 169 4.67 3.95 7.82
C ILE A 169 6.08 3.79 8.39
N ILE A 170 7.10 4.13 7.58
CA ILE A 170 8.51 4.04 7.96
C ILE A 170 9.20 5.34 7.56
N GLU A 171 10.08 5.82 8.44
CA GLU A 171 11.08 6.82 8.10
C GLU A 171 12.44 6.39 8.68
N GLY A 172 13.52 6.89 8.11
CA GLY A 172 14.83 6.60 8.68
C GLY A 172 15.99 7.11 7.85
N THR A 173 17.16 6.62 8.22
CA THR A 173 18.41 6.87 7.48
C THR A 173 18.97 5.60 6.87
N ILE A 174 19.58 5.74 5.70
CA ILE A 174 20.46 4.73 5.11
C ILE A 174 21.86 5.33 5.12
N ASP A 175 22.80 4.67 5.80
CA ASP A 175 24.22 5.03 5.77
C ASP A 175 24.94 4.09 4.80
N ILE A 176 25.42 4.65 3.69
CA ILE A 176 26.12 3.90 2.64
C ILE A 176 27.61 3.88 2.95
N ARG A 177 28.16 2.68 3.07
CA ARG A 177 29.58 2.41 3.30
C ARG A 177 30.26 1.93 2.02
N PRO A 178 31.59 2.10 1.91
CA PRO A 178 32.34 1.49 0.83
C PRO A 178 32.14 -0.02 0.80
N GLU A 179 32.20 -0.59 -0.40
CA GLU A 179 32.14 -2.02 -0.64
C GLU A 179 33.21 -2.73 0.20
N VAL A 180 32.82 -3.78 0.93
CA VAL A 180 33.75 -4.62 1.67
C VAL A 180 34.30 -5.64 0.70
N THR A 181 35.34 -5.28 -0.05
CA THR A 181 36.05 -6.24 -0.90
C THR A 181 36.75 -7.25 0.01
N ARG A 182 36.27 -8.49 0.04
CA ARG A 182 36.94 -9.61 0.72
C ARG A 182 37.83 -10.37 -0.25
#